data_AF-A0A6P7I8T7-F1
#
_entry.id   AF-A0A6P7I8T7-F1
#
_cell.length_a   1.000
_cell.length_b   1.000
_cell.length_c   1.000
_cell.angle_alpha   90.00
_cell.angle_beta   90.00
_cell.angle_gamma   90.00
#
_symmetry.space_group_name_H-M   'P 1'
#
loop_
_entity.id
_entity.type
_entity.pdbx_description
1 polymer ?
#
loop_
_entity_poly.entity_id
_entity_poly.type
_entity_poly.pdbx_seq_one_letter_code
_entity_poly.pdbx_strand_id
1 'polypeptide(L)'
;MRNGAQRPKMLRFFMQDLKASVAKVAEFLEKHLDDEVMEKIVEKCLFENMKENKIFHSEVVSKYLDHTKFFRKGVVGDWKNLLAAEEAEHFDAIYTAIK
;
A
#
# COMPACT_ATOMS: atom_id res chain seq x y z
N MET A 1 -26.59 -17.73 -9.38
CA MET A 1 -26.44 -16.47 -8.62
C MET A 1 -25.39 -16.69 -7.56
N ARG A 2 -24.16 -16.18 -7.75
CA ARG A 2 -23.11 -16.18 -6.72
C ARG A 2 -22.84 -14.73 -6.39
N ASN A 3 -23.11 -14.36 -5.14
CA ASN A 3 -22.97 -13.00 -4.62
C ASN A 3 -21.57 -12.47 -4.93
N GLY A 4 -21.51 -11.34 -5.63
CA GLY A 4 -20.31 -10.58 -5.88
C GLY A 4 -19.81 -9.98 -4.58
N ALA A 5 -19.09 -10.78 -3.79
CA ALA A 5 -18.28 -10.28 -2.70
C ALA A 5 -17.29 -9.29 -3.31
N GLN A 6 -17.63 -8.00 -3.18
CA GLN A 6 -16.78 -6.87 -3.49
C GLN A 6 -15.44 -7.13 -2.80
N ARG A 7 -14.43 -7.56 -3.55
CA ARG A 7 -13.08 -7.78 -3.00
C ARG A 7 -12.69 -6.47 -2.31
N PRO A 8 -12.39 -6.47 -1.00
CA PRO A 8 -12.08 -5.24 -0.31
C PRO A 8 -10.88 -4.61 -1.02
N LYS A 9 -11.03 -3.36 -1.44
CA LYS A 9 -9.98 -2.55 -2.08
C LYS A 9 -8.90 -2.24 -1.04
N MET A 10 -8.15 -3.26 -0.62
CA MET A 10 -7.19 -3.24 0.47
C MET A 10 -6.10 -2.20 0.25
N LEU A 11 -5.65 -2.04 -1.00
CA LEU A 11 -4.62 -1.07 -1.40
C LEU A 11 -5.01 0.41 -1.20
N ARG A 12 -6.30 0.76 -1.26
CA ARG A 12 -6.72 2.16 -1.02
C ARG A 12 -6.81 2.47 0.48
N PHE A 13 -7.10 1.47 1.30
CA PHE A 13 -7.34 1.62 2.74
C PHE A 13 -6.03 1.90 3.50
N PHE A 14 -4.96 1.16 3.18
CA PHE A 14 -3.66 1.28 3.87
C PHE A 14 -3.03 2.68 3.81
N MET A 15 -3.27 3.41 2.72
CA MET A 15 -2.73 4.77 2.54
C MET A 15 -3.66 5.89 3.02
N GLN A 16 -4.94 5.59 3.27
CA GLN A 16 -5.90 6.58 3.77
C GLN A 16 -6.05 6.51 5.29
N ASP A 17 -6.09 5.29 5.84
CA ASP A 17 -6.17 5.07 7.27
C ASP A 17 -5.41 3.79 7.64
N LEU A 18 -4.16 3.99 8.09
CA LEU A 18 -3.26 2.92 8.46
C LEU A 18 -3.76 2.20 9.72
N LYS A 19 -4.30 2.93 10.71
CA LYS A 19 -4.79 2.35 11.97
C LYS A 19 -6.00 1.46 11.72
N ALA A 20 -6.97 1.93 10.94
CA ALA A 20 -8.13 1.13 10.57
C ALA A 20 -7.75 -0.09 9.71
N SER A 21 -6.74 0.03 8.86
CA SER A 21 -6.22 -1.09 8.08
C SER A 21 -5.59 -2.16 8.96
N VAL A 22 -4.75 -1.76 9.92
CA VAL A 22 -4.14 -2.69 10.89
C VAL A 22 -5.20 -3.36 11.75
N ALA A 23 -6.20 -2.61 12.24
CA ALA A 23 -7.32 -3.17 12.99
C ALA A 23 -8.10 -4.22 12.18
N LYS A 24 -8.35 -3.96 10.90
CA LYS A 24 -9.04 -4.90 10.02
C LYS A 24 -8.22 -6.17 9.75
N VAL A 25 -6.91 -6.07 9.64
CA VAL A 25 -6.03 -7.23 9.52
C VAL A 25 -6.01 -8.03 10.83
N ALA A 26 -5.98 -7.34 11.98
CA ALA A 26 -6.04 -7.99 13.28
C ALA A 26 -7.36 -8.75 13.48
N GLU A 27 -8.49 -8.16 13.11
CA GLU A 27 -9.81 -8.79 13.11
C GLU A 27 -9.83 -10.03 12.20
N PHE A 28 -9.30 -9.93 10.98
CA PHE A 28 -9.22 -11.05 10.04
C PHE A 28 -8.36 -12.21 10.58
N LEU A 29 -7.33 -11.91 11.36
CA LEU A 29 -6.46 -12.91 11.99
C LEU A 29 -6.95 -13.34 13.38
N GLU A 30 -8.12 -12.86 13.81
CA GLU A 30 -8.70 -13.10 15.13
C GLU A 30 -7.73 -12.77 16.28
N LYS A 31 -6.97 -11.67 16.13
CA LYS A 31 -6.03 -11.16 17.12
C LYS A 31 -6.56 -9.90 17.77
N HIS A 32 -6.59 -9.91 19.10
CA HIS A 32 -6.79 -8.69 19.88
C HIS A 32 -5.46 -7.95 19.99
N LEU A 33 -5.46 -6.67 19.62
CA LEU A 33 -4.31 -5.77 19.79
C LEU A 33 -4.68 -4.74 20.84
N ASP A 34 -3.77 -4.47 21.77
CA ASP A 34 -3.87 -3.30 22.64
C ASP A 34 -3.52 -2.03 21.86
N ASP A 35 -3.87 -0.87 22.41
CA ASP A 35 -3.63 0.41 21.75
C ASP A 35 -2.12 0.69 21.54
N GLU A 36 -1.28 0.24 22.48
CA GLU A 36 0.18 0.43 22.40
C GLU A 36 0.82 -0.39 21.27
N VAL A 37 0.43 -1.67 21.11
CA VAL A 37 0.89 -2.52 20.01
C VAL A 37 0.30 -2.03 18.69
N MET A 38 -0.95 -1.57 18.67
CA MET A 38 -1.56 -0.95 17.49
C MET A 38 -0.72 0.24 17.01
N GLU A 39 -0.38 1.16 17.89
CA GLU A 39 0.44 2.33 17.56
C GLU A 39 1.83 1.94 17.07
N LYS A 40 2.49 0.98 17.72
CA LYS A 40 3.79 0.45 17.27
C LYS A 40 3.74 -0.18 15.88
N ILE A 41 2.66 -0.91 15.56
CA ILE A 41 2.48 -1.50 14.23
C ILE A 41 2.27 -0.38 13.20
N VAL A 42 1.38 0.57 13.49
CA VAL A 42 1.12 1.72 12.61
C VAL A 42 2.41 2.49 12.34
N GLU A 43 3.19 2.80 13.38
CA GLU A 43 4.48 3.47 13.25
C GLU A 43 5.44 2.68 12.35
N LYS A 44 5.59 1.37 12.57
CA LYS A 44 6.47 0.52 11.74
C LYS A 44 5.99 0.39 10.29
N CYS A 45 4.70 0.51 10.05
CA CYS A 45 4.11 0.46 8.71
C CYS A 45 4.13 1.80 7.96
N LEU A 46 4.66 2.88 8.57
CA LEU A 46 4.90 4.12 7.84
C LEU A 46 5.94 3.91 6.74
N PHE A 47 5.75 4.59 5.62
CA PHE A 47 6.60 4.40 4.43
C PHE A 47 8.08 4.67 4.71
N GLU A 48 8.40 5.77 5.41
CA GLU A 48 9.79 6.10 5.78
C GLU A 48 10.38 5.03 6.71
N ASN A 49 9.64 4.59 7.71
CA ASN A 49 10.10 3.56 8.66
C ASN A 49 10.31 2.19 8.00
N MET A 50 9.47 1.83 7.01
CA MET A 50 9.68 0.62 6.20
C MET A 50 10.90 0.75 5.30
N LYS A 51 11.12 1.92 4.70
CA LYS A 51 12.25 2.22 3.83
C LYS A 51 13.59 2.14 4.57
N GLU A 52 13.63 2.64 5.80
CA GLU A 52 14.82 2.62 6.68
C GLU A 52 15.04 1.29 7.40
N ASN A 53 14.14 0.32 7.25
CA ASN A 53 14.23 -0.95 7.97
C ASN A 53 15.52 -1.71 7.61
N LYS A 54 16.26 -2.11 8.66
CA LYS A 54 17.57 -2.78 8.58
C LYS A 54 17.54 -4.10 7.79
N ILE A 55 16.39 -4.78 7.72
CA ILE A 55 16.26 -6.03 6.94
C ILE A 55 16.57 -5.77 5.47
N PHE A 56 16.04 -4.66 4.92
CA PHE A 56 16.30 -4.33 3.53
C PHE A 56 17.77 -4.01 3.33
N HIS A 57 18.43 -3.37 4.30
CA HIS A 57 19.84 -2.97 4.24
C HIS A 57 20.84 -4.11 4.49
N SER A 58 20.36 -5.35 4.67
CA SER A 58 21.23 -6.51 4.80
C SER A 58 21.99 -6.79 3.50
N GLU A 59 23.21 -7.32 3.61
CA GLU A 59 24.07 -7.64 2.45
C GLU A 59 23.40 -8.62 1.47
N VAL A 60 22.57 -9.52 1.99
CA VAL A 60 21.83 -10.49 1.17
C VAL A 60 20.78 -9.79 0.33
N VAL A 61 20.04 -8.84 0.90
CA VAL A 61 18.97 -8.15 0.19
C VAL A 61 19.54 -7.10 -0.77
N SER A 62 20.50 -6.30 -0.33
CA SER A 62 21.11 -5.24 -1.15
C SER A 62 21.83 -5.78 -2.41
N LYS A 63 22.29 -7.04 -2.37
CA LYS A 63 22.89 -7.72 -3.55
C LYS A 63 21.89 -7.95 -4.69
N TYR A 64 20.61 -8.12 -4.38
CA TYR A 64 19.56 -8.43 -5.37
C TYR A 64 18.54 -7.30 -5.54
N LEU A 65 18.54 -6.31 -4.64
CA LEU A 65 17.47 -5.35 -4.51
C LEU A 65 18.06 -3.95 -4.41
N ASP A 66 17.83 -3.17 -5.46
CA ASP A 66 18.14 -1.75 -5.46
C ASP A 66 17.11 -1.02 -4.58
N HIS A 67 17.54 -0.64 -3.40
CA HIS A 67 16.73 0.05 -2.40
C HIS A 67 16.00 1.27 -2.93
N THR A 68 16.67 2.06 -3.77
CA THR A 68 16.12 3.31 -4.32
C THR A 68 14.97 3.03 -5.30
N LYS A 69 14.97 1.85 -5.93
CA LYS A 69 13.92 1.41 -6.84
C LYS A 69 12.80 0.66 -6.12
N PHE A 70 13.12 -0.08 -5.06
CA PHE A 70 12.13 -0.85 -4.30
C PHE A 70 11.23 0.06 -3.45
N PHE A 71 11.81 1.03 -2.73
CA PHE A 71 11.08 2.07 -2.01
C PHE A 71 11.13 3.39 -2.78
N ARG A 72 10.29 3.54 -3.81
CA ARG A 72 10.36 4.66 -4.75
C ARG A 72 9.79 5.99 -4.22
N LYS A 73 8.47 6.05 -3.98
CA LYS A 73 7.77 7.30 -3.58
C LYS A 73 6.70 7.11 -2.51
N GLY A 74 6.00 5.97 -2.49
CA GLY A 74 4.95 5.72 -1.50
C GLY A 74 3.73 6.66 -1.60
N VAL A 75 3.43 7.20 -2.79
CA VAL A 75 2.34 8.20 -3.01
C VAL A 75 1.30 7.65 -4.00
N VAL A 76 0.01 7.82 -3.65
CA VAL A 76 -1.12 7.52 -4.55
C VAL A 76 -1.28 8.64 -5.57
N GLY A 77 -1.48 8.27 -6.83
CA GLY A 77 -1.73 9.23 -7.90
C GLY A 77 -0.50 9.70 -8.67
N ASP A 78 0.70 9.23 -8.32
CA ASP A 78 1.94 9.59 -9.03
C ASP A 78 1.95 9.22 -10.52
N TRP A 79 1.05 8.33 -10.95
CA TRP A 79 0.86 7.99 -12.36
C TRP A 79 0.50 9.21 -13.22
N LYS A 80 -0.19 10.21 -12.64
CA LYS A 80 -0.53 11.47 -13.34
C LYS A 80 0.68 12.34 -13.66
N ASN A 81 1.80 12.14 -12.95
CA ASN A 81 3.06 12.83 -13.23
C ASN A 81 3.90 12.11 -14.29
N LEU A 82 3.48 10.90 -14.70
CA LEU A 82 4.21 10.06 -15.65
C LEU A 82 3.54 10.02 -17.03
N LEU A 83 2.22 10.23 -17.08
CA LEU A 83 1.46 10.25 -18.31
C LEU A 83 1.28 11.67 -18.85
N ALA A 84 1.30 11.80 -20.17
CA ALA A 84 0.78 12.98 -20.83
C ALA A 84 -0.74 13.12 -20.62
N ALA A 85 -1.28 14.32 -20.81
CA ALA A 85 -2.70 14.58 -20.59
C ALA A 85 -3.58 13.69 -21.47
N GLU A 86 -3.18 13.50 -22.74
CA GLU A 86 -3.88 12.68 -23.71
C GLU A 86 -3.90 11.20 -23.33
N GLU A 87 -2.79 10.69 -22.76
CA GLU A 87 -2.68 9.30 -22.30
C GLU A 87 -3.55 9.05 -21.06
N ALA A 88 -3.60 10.02 -20.15
CA ALA A 88 -4.45 9.96 -18.97
C ALA A 88 -5.95 9.97 -19.35
N GLU A 89 -6.34 10.82 -20.29
CA GLU A 89 -7.73 10.85 -20.82
C GLU A 89 -8.11 9.54 -21.51
N HIS A 90 -7.20 8.98 -22.31
CA HIS A 90 -7.41 7.68 -22.95
C HIS A 90 -7.58 6.56 -21.91
N PHE A 91 -6.75 6.55 -20.87
CA PHE A 91 -6.86 5.61 -19.77
C PHE A 91 -8.20 5.72 -19.03
N ASP A 92 -8.64 6.95 -18.73
CA ASP A 92 -9.93 7.20 -18.05
C ASP A 92 -11.12 6.76 -18.91
N ALA A 93 -11.06 6.97 -20.23
CA ALA A 93 -12.08 6.50 -21.17
C ALA A 93 -12.19 4.97 -21.19
N ILE A 94 -11.06 4.26 -21.25
CA ILE A 94 -11.02 2.78 -21.19
C ILE A 94 -11.57 2.30 -19.84
N TYR A 95 -11.09 2.88 -18.74
CA TYR A 95 -11.47 2.45 -17.40
C TYR A 95 -12.96 2.65 -17.14
N THR A 96 -13.55 3.73 -17.66
CA THR A 96 -14.99 4.02 -17.55
C THR A 96 -15.84 3.08 -18.40
N ALA A 97 -15.34 2.66 -19.56
CA ALA A 97 -16.06 1.75 -20.46
C ALA A 97 -16.14 0.29 -19.95
N ILE A 98 -15.21 -0.14 -19.08
CA ILE A 98 -15.12 -1.52 -18.55
C ILE A 98 -15.82 -1.66 -17.19
N LYS A 99 -16.23 -0.55 -16.58
CA LYS A 99 -16.83 -0.49 -15.25
C LYS A 99 -18.35 -0.48 -15.31
#